data_AF-A0A261KWN6-F1
#
_entry.id   AF-A0A261KWN6-F1
#
_cell.length_a   1.000
_cell.length_b   1.000
_cell.length_c   1.000
_cell.angle_alpha   90.00
_cell.angle_beta   90.00
_cell.angle_gamma   90.00
#
_symmetry.space_group_name_H-M   'P 1'
#
loop_
_entity.id
_entity.type
_entity.pdbx_description
1 polymer ?
#
loop_
_entity_poly.entity_id
_entity_poly.type
_entity_poly.pdbx_seq_one_letter_code
_entity_poly.pdbx_strand_id
1 'polypeptide(L)'
;LGWKKEKERDFLEQNYSQKTRQFLTNEELLDFHQYLDMLQKVTKEIKGQGWKAKQQKDYFEYNHNKESLEQLSVDELQSFLLYLEVFAKTTNEIKRLGWNATKGKTFLKKNYGEEGRTRLSFEKLQHFLQHLEGLDTPQ
;
A
#
# COMPACT_ATOMS: atom_id res chain seq x y z
N LEU A 1 -3.31 4.10 -16.04
CA LEU A 1 -2.34 4.79 -15.15
C LEU A 1 -2.34 6.30 -15.31
N GLY A 2 -2.72 6.86 -16.48
CA GLY A 2 -2.75 8.32 -16.67
C GLY A 2 -1.36 8.97 -16.69
N TRP A 3 -0.32 8.17 -16.91
CA TRP A 3 1.03 8.68 -17.10
C TRP A 3 1.09 9.55 -18.35
N LYS A 4 1.68 10.74 -18.20
CA LYS A 4 2.06 11.56 -19.35
C LYS A 4 3.34 11.00 -19.96
N LYS A 5 3.61 11.33 -21.23
CA LYS A 5 4.80 10.86 -21.95
C LYS A 5 6.11 11.19 -21.24
N GLU A 6 6.16 12.34 -20.58
CA GLU A 6 7.33 12.77 -19.82
C GLU A 6 7.62 11.82 -18.67
N LYS A 7 6.58 11.41 -17.93
CA LYS A 7 6.72 10.51 -16.79
C LYS A 7 7.19 9.12 -17.19
N GLU A 8 6.66 8.58 -18.30
CA GLU A 8 7.15 7.32 -18.85
C GLU A 8 8.63 7.42 -19.24
N ARG A 9 9.01 8.47 -19.98
CA ARG A 9 10.41 8.70 -20.35
C ARG A 9 11.33 8.79 -19.13
N ASP A 10 10.95 9.57 -18.13
CA ASP A 10 11.79 9.77 -16.94
C ASP A 10 11.96 8.45 -16.17
N PHE A 11 10.91 7.62 -16.08
CA PHE A 11 11.02 6.28 -15.50
C PHE A 11 11.96 5.38 -16.31
N LEU A 12 11.81 5.34 -17.64
CA LEU A 12 12.65 4.51 -18.50
C LEU A 12 14.13 4.95 -18.46
N GLU A 13 14.38 6.24 -18.38
CA GLU A 13 15.74 6.80 -18.31
C GLU A 13 16.40 6.45 -16.96
N GLN A 14 15.63 6.53 -15.87
CA GLN A 14 16.13 6.18 -14.54
C GLN A 14 16.38 4.67 -14.35
N ASN A 15 15.52 3.80 -14.89
CA ASN A 15 15.56 2.36 -14.58
C ASN A 15 16.27 1.53 -15.65
N TYR A 16 16.27 1.96 -16.91
CA TYR A 16 16.85 1.21 -18.03
C TYR A 16 17.87 2.01 -18.84
N SER A 17 18.14 3.27 -18.47
CA SER A 17 18.98 4.20 -19.25
C SER A 17 18.48 4.41 -20.69
N GLN A 18 17.16 4.24 -20.92
CA GLN A 18 16.52 4.39 -22.23
C GLN A 18 15.49 5.51 -22.21
N LYS A 19 15.36 6.26 -23.31
CA LYS A 19 14.37 7.35 -23.41
C LYS A 19 13.01 6.91 -23.93
N THR A 20 12.90 5.70 -24.46
CA THR A 20 11.67 5.18 -25.06
C THR A 20 11.69 3.66 -25.07
N ARG A 21 10.51 3.07 -24.89
CA ARG A 21 10.30 1.63 -24.81
C ARG A 21 10.75 0.85 -26.06
N GLN A 22 10.86 1.51 -27.22
CA GLN A 22 11.30 0.87 -28.46
C GLN A 22 12.77 0.41 -28.43
N PHE A 23 13.56 0.92 -27.49
CA PHE A 23 14.96 0.57 -27.30
C PHE A 23 15.18 -0.40 -26.13
N LEU A 24 14.12 -0.82 -25.44
CA LEU A 24 14.22 -1.84 -24.41
C LEU A 24 14.43 -3.21 -25.04
N THR A 25 15.22 -4.05 -24.39
CA THR A 25 15.27 -5.48 -24.64
C THR A 25 13.93 -6.14 -24.30
N ASN A 26 13.72 -7.38 -24.74
CA ASN A 26 12.51 -8.13 -24.39
C ASN A 26 12.37 -8.33 -22.88
N GLU A 27 13.49 -8.49 -22.16
CA GLU A 27 13.51 -8.66 -20.71
C GLU A 27 13.12 -7.36 -19.99
N GLU A 28 13.73 -6.23 -20.36
CA GLU A 28 13.38 -4.91 -19.81
C GLU A 28 11.94 -4.50 -20.15
N LEU A 29 11.47 -4.85 -21.35
CA LEU A 29 10.08 -4.59 -21.73
C LEU A 29 9.11 -5.44 -20.89
N LEU A 30 9.46 -6.69 -20.59
CA LEU A 30 8.66 -7.55 -19.71
C LEU A 30 8.64 -6.99 -18.27
N ASP A 31 9.80 -6.64 -17.73
CA ASP A 31 9.94 -6.01 -16.40
C ASP A 31 9.11 -4.72 -16.31
N PHE A 32 9.23 -3.84 -17.30
CA PHE A 32 8.45 -2.61 -17.36
C PHE A 32 6.93 -2.88 -17.39
N HIS A 33 6.47 -3.87 -18.17
CA HIS A 33 5.05 -4.25 -18.18
C HIS A 33 4.59 -4.81 -16.83
N GLN A 34 5.41 -5.63 -16.16
CA GLN A 34 5.10 -6.15 -14.82
C GLN A 34 4.97 -5.02 -13.80
N TYR A 35 5.89 -4.06 -13.82
CA TYR A 35 5.81 -2.86 -13.01
C TYR A 35 4.51 -2.07 -13.26
N LEU A 36 4.16 -1.81 -14.52
CA LEU A 36 2.93 -1.09 -14.85
C LEU A 36 1.67 -1.85 -14.40
N ASP A 37 1.63 -3.18 -14.55
CA ASP A 37 0.50 -3.99 -14.07
C ASP A 37 0.38 -3.91 -12.53
N MET A 38 1.48 -4.03 -11.80
CA MET A 38 1.47 -3.89 -10.33
C MET A 38 1.03 -2.51 -9.88
N LEU A 39 1.59 -1.47 -10.50
CA LEU A 39 1.19 -0.11 -10.23
C LEU A 39 -0.31 0.08 -10.49
N GLN A 40 -0.85 -0.54 -11.54
CA GLN A 40 -2.27 -0.47 -11.85
C GLN A 40 -3.13 -1.19 -10.80
N LYS A 41 -2.73 -2.37 -10.33
CA LYS A 41 -3.45 -3.11 -9.28
C LYS A 41 -3.48 -2.31 -7.98
N VAL A 42 -2.33 -1.82 -7.52
CA VAL A 42 -2.24 -1.00 -6.30
C VAL A 42 -3.07 0.28 -6.41
N THR A 43 -2.99 1.00 -7.53
CA THR A 43 -3.77 2.23 -7.70
C THR A 43 -5.28 1.97 -7.75
N LYS A 44 -5.72 0.83 -8.30
CA LYS A 44 -7.14 0.42 -8.24
C LYS A 44 -7.57 0.11 -6.82
N GLU A 45 -6.75 -0.61 -6.06
CA GLU A 45 -7.06 -1.00 -4.68
C GLU A 45 -7.18 0.23 -3.76
N ILE A 46 -6.21 1.15 -3.83
CA ILE A 46 -6.25 2.45 -3.12
C ILE A 46 -7.55 3.19 -3.42
N LYS A 47 -7.95 3.26 -4.70
CA LYS A 47 -9.19 3.94 -5.12
C LYS A 47 -10.43 3.21 -4.63
N GLY A 48 -10.47 1.88 -4.75
CA GLY A 48 -11.60 1.05 -4.32
C GLY A 48 -11.85 1.15 -2.81
N GLN A 49 -10.79 1.23 -2.01
CA GLN A 49 -10.88 1.42 -0.57
C GLN A 49 -11.13 2.89 -0.16
N GLY A 50 -11.08 3.85 -1.09
CA GLY A 50 -11.26 5.26 -0.80
C GLY A 50 -10.12 5.87 0.04
N TRP A 51 -8.90 5.36 -0.11
CA TRP A 51 -7.74 5.87 0.61
C TRP A 51 -7.45 7.34 0.29
N LYS A 52 -7.26 8.13 1.35
CA LYS A 52 -6.91 9.55 1.26
C LYS A 52 -5.39 9.73 1.11
N ALA A 53 -4.98 10.86 0.52
CA ALA A 53 -3.56 11.21 0.37
C ALA A 53 -2.77 11.16 1.69
N LYS A 54 -3.39 11.57 2.81
CA LYS A 54 -2.78 11.47 4.14
C LYS A 54 -2.45 10.02 4.53
N GLN A 55 -3.31 9.06 4.20
CA GLN A 55 -3.08 7.65 4.54
C GLN A 55 -1.92 7.06 3.74
N GLN A 56 -1.82 7.42 2.46
CA GLN A 56 -0.67 7.04 1.62
C GLN A 56 0.62 7.66 2.17
N LYS A 57 0.59 8.95 2.52
CA LYS A 57 1.73 9.65 3.11
C LYS A 57 2.18 8.99 4.42
N ASP A 58 1.26 8.75 5.36
CA ASP A 58 1.57 8.06 6.62
C ASP A 58 2.17 6.67 6.35
N TYR A 59 1.67 5.92 5.37
CA TYR A 59 2.23 4.62 5.02
C TYR A 59 3.67 4.73 4.54
N PHE A 60 3.95 5.62 3.59
CA PHE A 60 5.28 5.78 3.00
C PHE A 60 6.31 6.29 4.01
N GLU A 61 5.95 7.26 4.86
CA GLU A 61 6.82 7.81 5.90
C GLU A 61 7.25 6.74 6.93
N TYR A 62 6.35 5.82 7.29
CA TYR A 62 6.60 4.87 8.37
C TYR A 62 7.09 3.49 7.91
N ASN A 63 6.90 3.13 6.63
CA ASN A 63 7.18 1.77 6.15
C ASN A 63 8.22 1.66 5.05
N HIS A 64 8.38 2.69 4.21
CA HIS A 64 9.21 2.57 2.99
C HIS A 64 10.30 3.62 2.86
N ASN A 65 10.24 4.73 3.61
CA ASN A 65 11.13 5.88 3.43
C ASN A 65 11.16 6.37 1.96
N LYS A 66 9.98 6.37 1.32
CA LYS A 66 9.76 6.81 -0.06
C LYS A 66 8.78 7.99 -0.07
N GLU A 67 8.73 8.73 -1.17
CA GLU A 67 7.84 9.88 -1.30
C GLU A 67 6.58 9.55 -2.11
N SER A 68 6.63 8.53 -2.97
CA SER A 68 5.54 8.20 -3.87
C SER A 68 5.46 6.72 -4.22
N LEU A 69 4.29 6.33 -4.73
CA LEU A 69 4.01 4.98 -5.19
C LEU A 69 4.92 4.58 -6.35
N GLU A 70 5.28 5.52 -7.21
CA GLU A 70 6.07 5.26 -8.40
C GLU A 70 7.56 5.01 -8.12
N GLN A 71 8.02 5.29 -6.90
CA GLN A 71 9.39 4.98 -6.45
C GLN A 71 9.52 3.56 -5.87
N LEU A 72 8.42 2.81 -5.78
CA LEU A 72 8.42 1.43 -5.32
C LEU A 72 8.85 0.48 -6.45
N SER A 73 9.65 -0.52 -6.13
CA SER A 73 9.91 -1.68 -7.01
C SER A 73 8.66 -2.55 -7.16
N VAL A 74 8.72 -3.53 -8.08
CA VAL A 74 7.64 -4.53 -8.24
C VAL A 74 7.36 -5.27 -6.92
N ASP A 75 8.41 -5.69 -6.21
CA ASP A 75 8.29 -6.39 -4.92
C ASP A 75 7.71 -5.50 -3.82
N GLU A 76 8.11 -4.22 -3.79
CA GLU A 76 7.57 -3.23 -2.86
C GLU A 76 6.10 -2.93 -3.17
N LEU A 77 5.72 -2.83 -4.45
CA LEU A 77 4.32 -2.68 -4.89
C LEU A 77 3.49 -3.90 -4.50
N GLN A 78 4.01 -5.11 -4.68
CA GLN A 78 3.35 -6.34 -4.29
C GLN A 78 3.16 -6.42 -2.76
N SER A 79 4.18 -6.03 -2.01
CA SER A 79 4.12 -5.94 -0.54
C SER A 79 3.08 -4.91 -0.09
N PHE A 80 3.01 -3.76 -0.77
CA PHE A 80 2.01 -2.75 -0.47
C PHE A 80 0.59 -3.22 -0.84
N LEU A 81 0.42 -3.97 -1.94
CA LEU A 81 -0.87 -4.56 -2.28
C LEU A 81 -1.38 -5.49 -1.18
N LEU A 82 -0.52 -6.39 -0.67
CA LEU A 82 -0.86 -7.27 0.45
C LEU A 82 -1.20 -6.46 1.71
N TYR A 83 -0.45 -5.39 1.99
CA TYR A 83 -0.76 -4.48 3.09
C TYR A 83 -2.16 -3.87 2.96
N LEU A 84 -2.52 -3.39 1.75
CA LEU A 84 -3.84 -2.81 1.48
C LEU A 84 -4.95 -3.84 1.72
N GLU A 85 -4.77 -5.09 1.31
CA GLU A 85 -5.75 -6.16 1.54
C GLU A 85 -5.97 -6.41 3.04
N VAL A 86 -4.88 -6.52 3.82
CA VAL A 86 -4.98 -6.67 5.28
C VAL A 86 -5.65 -5.44 5.89
N PHE A 87 -5.31 -4.23 5.43
CA PHE A 87 -5.91 -2.99 5.92
C PHE A 87 -7.43 -2.95 5.69
N ALA A 88 -7.90 -3.41 4.53
CA ALA A 88 -9.32 -3.54 4.22
C ALA A 88 -10.01 -4.54 5.16
N LYS A 89 -9.42 -5.73 5.34
CA LYS A 89 -9.94 -6.74 6.27
C LYS A 89 -10.02 -6.21 7.70
N THR A 90 -8.97 -5.57 8.20
CA THR A 90 -8.96 -4.93 9.53
C THR A 90 -10.05 -3.87 9.65
N THR A 91 -10.34 -3.14 8.56
CA THR A 91 -11.45 -2.15 8.56
C THR A 91 -12.81 -2.83 8.68
N ASN A 92 -13.01 -3.97 8.02
CA ASN A 92 -14.25 -4.74 8.12
C ASN A 92 -14.41 -5.34 9.53
N GLU A 93 -13.35 -5.86 10.13
CA GLU A 93 -13.40 -6.41 11.48
C GLU A 93 -13.68 -5.34 12.55
N ILE A 94 -13.08 -4.15 12.43
CA ILE A 94 -13.40 -3.00 13.30
C ILE A 94 -14.89 -2.65 13.20
N LYS A 95 -15.46 -2.67 11.99
CA LYS A 95 -16.90 -2.42 11.78
C LYS A 95 -17.75 -3.55 12.37
N ARG A 96 -17.39 -4.81 12.14
CA ARG A 96 -18.07 -6.00 12.68
C ARG A 96 -18.18 -5.91 14.19
N LEU A 97 -17.09 -5.54 14.86
CA LEU A 97 -17.02 -5.42 16.32
C LEU A 97 -17.60 -4.11 16.88
N GLY A 98 -18.07 -3.19 16.04
CA GLY A 98 -18.56 -1.88 16.47
C GLY A 98 -17.50 -1.01 17.17
N TRP A 99 -16.21 -1.21 16.86
CA TRP A 99 -15.14 -0.45 17.51
C TRP A 99 -15.17 1.01 17.05
N ASN A 100 -15.31 1.92 18.00
CA ASN A 100 -15.14 3.34 17.74
C ASN A 100 -13.64 3.71 17.61
N ALA A 101 -13.38 4.91 17.09
CA ALA A 101 -12.03 5.40 16.86
C ALA A 101 -11.18 5.45 18.15
N THR A 102 -11.79 5.79 19.29
CA THR A 102 -11.11 5.85 20.59
C THR A 102 -10.60 4.47 21.02
N LYS A 103 -11.44 3.44 20.95
CA LYS A 103 -11.07 2.06 21.30
C LYS A 103 -9.93 1.57 20.41
N GLY A 104 -10.03 1.79 19.10
CA GLY A 104 -8.98 1.48 18.14
C GLY A 104 -7.66 2.19 18.48
N LYS A 105 -7.69 3.52 18.65
CA LYS A 105 -6.48 4.31 18.98
C LYS A 105 -5.85 3.86 20.30
N THR A 106 -6.64 3.60 21.35
CA THR A 106 -6.14 3.11 22.63
C THR A 106 -5.44 1.76 22.49
N PHE A 107 -6.03 0.84 21.73
CA PHE A 107 -5.40 -0.45 21.45
C PHE A 107 -4.08 -0.29 20.71
N LEU A 108 -4.06 0.52 19.64
CA LEU A 108 -2.86 0.73 18.82
C LEU A 108 -1.73 1.37 19.64
N LYS A 109 -2.05 2.39 20.44
CA LYS A 109 -1.06 3.06 21.29
C LYS A 109 -0.50 2.12 22.35
N LYS A 110 -1.35 1.30 22.98
CA LYS A 110 -0.95 0.34 24.02
C LYS A 110 -0.05 -0.77 23.47
N ASN A 111 -0.38 -1.34 22.32
CA ASN A 111 0.30 -2.54 21.81
C ASN A 111 1.43 -2.24 20.82
N TYR A 112 1.38 -1.11 20.12
CA TYR A 112 2.33 -0.78 19.06
C TYR A 112 2.99 0.59 19.20
N GLY A 113 2.53 1.43 20.14
CA GLY A 113 2.98 2.81 20.27
C GLY A 113 2.38 3.76 19.21
N GLU A 114 1.50 3.26 18.34
CA GLU A 114 1.02 3.99 17.17
C GLU A 114 -0.37 4.58 17.34
N GLU A 115 -0.62 5.69 16.67
CA GLU A 115 -1.92 6.39 16.73
C GLU A 115 -2.89 5.96 15.63
N GLY A 116 -2.41 5.25 14.61
CA GLY A 116 -3.21 4.88 13.44
C GLY A 116 -2.66 3.65 12.75
N ARG A 117 -3.57 2.87 12.14
CA ARG A 117 -3.23 1.62 11.44
C ARG A 117 -2.28 1.84 10.26
N THR A 118 -2.36 3.00 9.61
CA THR A 118 -1.49 3.38 8.48
C THR A 118 -0.01 3.47 8.86
N ARG A 119 0.30 3.61 10.16
CA ARG A 119 1.67 3.65 10.70
C ARG A 119 2.18 2.30 11.18
N LEU A 120 1.35 1.26 11.12
CA LEU A 120 1.79 -0.10 11.44
C LEU A 120 2.57 -0.67 10.25
N SER A 121 3.60 -1.47 10.56
CA SER A 121 4.19 -2.40 9.60
C SER A 121 3.17 -3.44 9.17
N PHE A 122 3.48 -4.15 8.08
CA PHE A 122 2.64 -5.24 7.60
C PHE A 122 2.39 -6.29 8.69
N GLU A 123 3.43 -6.71 9.41
CA GLU A 123 3.36 -7.72 10.48
C GLU A 123 2.51 -7.23 11.65
N LYS A 124 2.69 -5.97 12.06
CA LYS A 124 1.88 -5.36 13.14
C LYS A 124 0.41 -5.24 12.73
N LEU A 125 0.13 -4.90 11.47
CA LEU A 125 -1.23 -4.81 10.96
C LEU A 125 -1.88 -6.18 10.87
N GLN A 126 -1.14 -7.22 10.45
CA GLN A 126 -1.61 -8.61 10.45
C GLN A 126 -1.89 -9.11 11.87
N HIS A 127 -0.98 -8.87 12.81
CA HIS A 127 -1.22 -9.21 14.22
C HIS A 127 -2.47 -8.50 14.75
N PHE A 128 -2.68 -7.24 14.36
CA PHE A 128 -3.89 -6.53 14.77
C PHE A 128 -5.14 -7.14 14.15
N LEU A 129 -5.11 -7.52 12.87
CA LEU A 129 -6.21 -8.23 12.22
C LEU A 129 -6.55 -9.52 12.97
N GLN A 130 -5.56 -10.37 13.23
CA GLN A 130 -5.73 -11.64 13.95
C GLN A 130 -6.34 -11.43 15.34
N HIS A 131 -5.92 -10.37 16.04
CA HIS A 131 -6.53 -10.01 17.32
C HIS A 131 -8.02 -9.70 17.17
N LEU A 132 -8.42 -8.92 16.16
CA LEU A 132 -9.83 -8.58 15.95
C LEU A 132 -10.66 -9.79 15.51
N GLU A 133 -10.12 -10.64 14.64
CA GLU A 133 -10.80 -11.87 14.18
C GLU A 133 -11.08 -12.83 15.35
N GLY A 134 -10.22 -12.85 16.37
CA GLY A 134 -10.41 -13.66 17.58
C GLY A 134 -11.39 -13.07 18.60
N LEU A 135 -11.95 -11.88 18.38
CA LEU A 135 -12.94 -11.28 19.28
C LEU A 135 -14.36 -11.64 18.85
N ASP A 136 -15.15 -12.10 19.82
CA ASP A 136 -16.59 -12.29 19.66
C ASP A 136 -17.28 -10.95 19.40
N THR A 137 -18.26 -10.96 18.50
CA THR A 137 -19.19 -9.84 18.35
C THR A 137 -20.11 -9.77 19.56
N PRO A 138 -20.22 -8.62 20.25
CA PRO A 138 -21.22 -8.47 21.32
C PRO A 138 -22.62 -8.75 20.76
N GLN A 139 -23.39 -9.62 21.44
CA GLN A 139 -24.81 -9.87 21.14
C GLN A 139 -25.68 -8.66 21.47
#